data_AF-A0A9X1ZNK1-F1
#
_entry.id   AF-A0A9X1ZNK1-F1
#
_cell.length_a   1.000
_cell.length_b   1.000
_cell.length_c   1.000
_cell.angle_alpha   90.00
_cell.angle_beta   90.00
_cell.angle_gamma   90.00
#
_symmetry.space_group_name_H-M   'P 1'
#
loop_
_entity.id
_entity.type
_entity.pdbx_description
1 polymer ?
#
loop_
_entity_poly.entity_id
_entity_poly.type
_entity_poly.pdbx_seq_one_letter_code
_entity_poly.pdbx_strand_id
1 'polypeptide(L)'
;MRQLTKQTGFSLVEVMIAMFVSCVALLALAAGQLKSLQYANNSFQYTVALIQANNAVERVWADACDLQQGVIAFDQAYIDNTLAPDITGYSMALIGTAANAFNNNFTINVSWTDERINNENQAINDNQININAAFPQLPSTCNAP
;
A
#
# COMPACT_ATOMS: atom_id res chain seq x y z
N MET A 1 66.02 -0.19 36.03
CA MET A 1 65.26 -1.45 36.20
C MET A 1 64.23 -1.51 35.07
N ARG A 2 64.35 -2.47 34.15
CA ARG A 2 63.41 -2.67 33.05
C ARG A 2 62.28 -3.57 33.54
N GLN A 3 61.07 -3.04 33.67
CA GLN A 3 59.91 -3.87 33.95
C GLN A 3 59.59 -4.69 32.69
N LEU A 4 59.67 -6.02 32.80
CA LEU A 4 59.17 -6.96 31.81
C LEU A 4 57.65 -7.06 31.99
N THR A 5 56.90 -6.38 31.13
CA THR A 5 55.45 -6.52 31.05
C THR A 5 55.10 -7.94 30.61
N LYS A 6 54.33 -8.64 31.43
CA LYS A 6 53.86 -10.01 31.17
C LYS A 6 52.89 -9.98 29.98
N GLN A 7 53.33 -10.47 28.83
CA GLN A 7 52.49 -10.58 27.64
C GLN A 7 51.53 -11.76 27.82
N THR A 8 50.30 -11.49 28.24
CA THR A 8 49.21 -12.47 28.29
C THR A 8 48.70 -12.67 26.86
N GLY A 9 49.07 -13.79 26.23
CA GLY A 9 48.55 -14.18 24.92
C GLY A 9 47.05 -14.43 24.97
N PHE A 10 46.38 -14.20 23.84
CA PHE A 10 44.94 -14.40 23.67
C PHE A 10 44.58 -15.87 23.89
N SER A 11 43.61 -16.17 24.75
CA SER A 11 43.17 -17.54 24.97
C SER A 11 42.35 -18.03 23.78
N LEU A 12 42.56 -19.26 23.29
CA LEU A 12 41.78 -19.83 22.19
C LEU A 12 40.28 -19.85 22.48
N VAL A 13 39.92 -20.05 23.76
CA VAL A 13 38.52 -20.00 24.22
C VAL A 13 37.94 -18.59 24.11
N GLU A 14 38.74 -17.56 24.34
CA GLU A 14 38.31 -16.17 24.22
C GLU A 14 38.00 -15.81 22.77
N VAL A 15 38.81 -16.29 21.80
CA VAL A 15 38.53 -16.08 20.36
C VAL A 15 37.23 -16.79 19.97
N MET A 16 37.03 -18.02 20.45
CA MET A 16 35.82 -18.78 20.15
C MET A 16 34.56 -18.12 20.71
N ILE A 17 34.62 -17.59 21.93
CA ILE A 17 33.51 -16.84 22.54
C ILE A 17 33.27 -15.53 21.76
N ALA A 18 34.33 -14.78 21.41
CA ALA A 18 34.21 -13.55 20.63
C ALA A 18 33.59 -13.79 19.25
N MET A 19 34.01 -14.85 18.56
CA MET A 19 33.42 -15.27 17.29
C MET A 19 31.95 -15.68 17.45
N PHE A 20 31.62 -16.45 18.48
CA PHE A 20 30.25 -16.86 18.78
C PHE A 20 29.32 -15.66 19.01
N VAL A 21 29.72 -14.72 19.87
CA VAL A 21 28.95 -13.49 20.15
C VAL A 21 28.81 -12.65 18.87
N SER A 22 29.86 -12.55 18.06
CA SER A 22 29.82 -11.83 16.78
C SER A 22 28.84 -12.45 15.79
N CYS A 23 28.80 -13.79 15.69
CA CYS A 23 27.82 -14.49 14.86
C CYS A 23 26.38 -14.19 15.30
N VAL A 24 26.10 -14.23 16.61
CA VAL A 24 24.77 -13.90 17.15
C VAL A 24 24.41 -12.44 16.85
N ALA A 25 25.34 -11.51 16.99
CA ALA A 25 25.12 -10.09 16.67
C ALA A 25 24.79 -9.87 15.19
N LEU A 26 25.51 -10.54 14.28
CA LEU A 26 25.24 -10.46 12.83
C LEU A 26 23.86 -11.02 12.46
N LEU A 27 23.43 -12.12 13.10
CA LEU A 27 22.09 -12.68 12.89
C LEU A 27 20.98 -11.74 13.38
N ALA A 28 21.17 -11.09 14.53
CA ALA A 28 20.23 -10.10 15.05
C ALA A 28 20.11 -8.88 14.11
N LEU A 29 21.23 -8.41 13.56
CA LEU A 29 21.24 -7.34 12.57
C LEU A 29 20.51 -7.77 11.28
N ALA A 30 20.77 -8.97 10.78
CA ALA A 30 20.10 -9.49 9.58
C ALA A 30 18.58 -9.57 9.76
N ALA A 31 18.11 -10.04 10.92
CA ALA A 31 16.68 -10.05 11.25
C ALA A 31 16.08 -8.64 11.27
N GLY A 32 16.80 -7.64 11.79
CA GLY A 32 16.38 -6.24 11.76
C GLY A 32 16.25 -5.69 10.34
N GLN A 33 17.22 -6.00 9.47
CA GLN A 33 17.18 -5.56 8.06
C GLN A 33 16.00 -6.16 7.30
N LEU A 34 15.65 -7.42 7.56
CA LEU A 34 14.49 -8.07 6.93
C LEU A 34 13.17 -7.35 7.29
N LYS A 35 13.01 -6.93 8.55
CA LYS A 35 11.83 -6.14 8.95
C LYS A 35 11.78 -4.79 8.24
N SER A 36 12.91 -4.09 8.14
CA SER A 36 13.00 -2.83 7.39
C SER A 36 12.55 -3.00 5.93
N LEU A 37 12.99 -4.09 5.28
CA LEU A 37 12.58 -4.42 3.92
C LEU A 37 11.07 -4.72 3.80
N GLN A 38 10.50 -5.42 4.78
CA GLN A 38 9.05 -5.68 4.82
C GLN A 38 8.26 -4.37 4.88
N TYR A 39 8.65 -3.43 5.74
CA TYR A 39 8.00 -2.12 5.81
C TYR A 39 8.17 -1.30 4.53
N ALA A 40 9.36 -1.33 3.90
CA ALA A 40 9.57 -0.65 2.62
C ALA A 40 8.66 -1.21 1.52
N ASN A 41 8.46 -2.54 1.49
CA ASN A 41 7.57 -3.19 0.55
C ASN A 41 6.11 -2.77 0.76
N ASN A 42 5.67 -2.71 2.02
CA ASN A 42 4.31 -2.24 2.33
C ASN A 42 4.08 -0.78 1.92
N SER A 43 5.03 0.11 2.21
CA SER A 43 4.95 1.52 1.78
C SER A 43 4.88 1.65 0.26
N PHE A 44 5.59 0.78 -0.47
CA PHE A 44 5.48 0.70 -1.92
C PHE A 44 4.07 0.27 -2.34
N GLN A 45 3.51 -0.79 -1.74
CA GLN A 45 2.16 -1.24 -2.05
C GLN A 45 1.10 -0.17 -1.77
N TYR A 46 1.24 0.56 -0.66
CA TYR A 46 0.38 1.70 -0.32
C TYR A 46 0.43 2.79 -1.39
N THR A 47 1.63 3.13 -1.87
CA THR A 47 1.80 4.15 -2.92
C THR A 47 1.18 3.70 -4.23
N VAL A 48 1.33 2.43 -4.60
CA VAL A 48 0.66 1.86 -5.78
C VAL A 48 -0.85 1.92 -5.62
N ALA A 49 -1.40 1.52 -4.47
CA ALA A 49 -2.83 1.62 -4.21
C ALA A 49 -3.34 3.06 -4.36
N LEU A 50 -2.58 4.04 -3.84
CA LEU A 50 -2.91 5.47 -3.93
C LEU A 50 -2.98 5.95 -5.38
N ILE A 51 -2.03 5.53 -6.21
CA ILE A 51 -2.04 5.84 -7.64
C ILE A 51 -3.28 5.23 -8.29
N GLN A 52 -3.60 3.95 -8.01
CA GLN A 52 -4.77 3.29 -8.60
C GLN A 52 -6.09 3.95 -8.18
N ALA A 53 -6.22 4.35 -6.91
CA ALA A 53 -7.39 5.07 -6.45
C ALA A 53 -7.54 6.44 -7.14
N ASN A 54 -6.44 7.20 -7.30
CA ASN A 54 -6.49 8.47 -8.03
C ASN A 54 -6.81 8.27 -9.52
N ASN A 55 -6.24 7.26 -10.17
CA ASN A 55 -6.57 6.92 -11.56
C ASN A 55 -8.08 6.67 -11.72
N ALA A 56 -8.72 5.97 -10.78
CA ALA A 56 -10.16 5.79 -10.83
C ALA A 56 -10.94 7.08 -10.62
N VAL A 57 -10.51 7.96 -9.70
CA VAL A 57 -11.11 9.31 -9.58
C VAL A 57 -10.99 10.08 -10.90
N GLU A 58 -9.84 10.03 -11.55
CA GLU A 58 -9.58 10.71 -12.83
C GLU A 58 -10.44 10.14 -13.97
N ARG A 59 -10.63 8.82 -14.03
CA ARG A 59 -11.52 8.17 -15.00
C ARG A 59 -12.97 8.62 -14.80
N VAL A 60 -13.45 8.63 -13.55
CA VAL A 60 -14.78 9.18 -13.25
C VAL A 60 -14.85 10.67 -13.58
N TRP A 61 -13.78 11.44 -13.37
CA TRP A 61 -13.74 12.86 -13.71
C TRP A 61 -13.89 13.09 -15.22
N ALA A 62 -13.20 12.30 -16.04
CA ALA A 62 -13.29 12.38 -17.50
C ALA A 62 -14.74 12.16 -17.99
N ASP A 63 -15.44 11.25 -17.32
CA ASP A 63 -16.81 10.83 -17.63
C ASP A 63 -17.88 11.56 -16.79
N ALA A 64 -17.50 12.49 -15.92
CA ALA A 64 -18.36 13.01 -14.87
C ALA A 64 -19.63 13.68 -15.40
N CYS A 65 -19.52 14.38 -16.53
CA CYS A 65 -20.66 15.05 -17.15
C CYS A 65 -21.67 14.04 -17.69
N ASP A 66 -21.18 13.05 -18.44
CA ASP A 66 -22.00 12.03 -19.07
C ASP A 66 -22.64 11.09 -18.02
N LEU A 67 -21.93 10.83 -16.91
CA LEU A 67 -22.46 10.09 -15.76
C LEU A 67 -23.58 10.86 -15.05
N GLN A 68 -23.40 12.18 -14.83
CA GLN A 68 -24.42 13.01 -14.18
C GLN A 68 -25.67 13.19 -15.03
N GLN A 69 -25.53 13.24 -16.36
CA GLN A 69 -26.64 13.37 -17.30
C GLN A 69 -27.27 12.03 -17.68
N GLY A 70 -26.68 10.91 -17.25
CA GLY A 70 -27.16 9.57 -17.59
C GLY A 70 -26.96 9.20 -19.07
N VAL A 71 -26.03 9.86 -19.76
CA VAL A 71 -25.61 9.51 -21.13
C VAL A 71 -24.87 8.17 -21.12
N ILE A 72 -24.04 7.97 -20.09
CA ILE A 72 -23.39 6.68 -19.80
C ILE A 72 -23.93 6.12 -18.48
N ALA A 73 -24.09 4.80 -18.45
CA ALA A 73 -24.59 4.10 -17.26
C ALA A 73 -23.44 3.85 -16.29
N PHE A 74 -23.61 4.25 -15.02
CA PHE A 74 -22.72 3.87 -13.93
C PHE A 74 -23.02 2.44 -13.46
N ASP A 75 -22.93 1.45 -14.35
CA ASP A 75 -23.28 0.07 -14.06
C ASP A 75 -22.08 -0.76 -13.53
N GLN A 76 -22.31 -2.05 -13.28
CA GLN A 76 -21.24 -2.93 -12.81
C GLN A 76 -20.13 -3.09 -13.86
N ALA A 77 -20.45 -3.01 -15.15
CA ALA A 77 -19.45 -3.11 -16.21
C ALA A 77 -18.54 -1.88 -16.25
N TYR A 78 -19.07 -0.69 -15.98
CA TYR A 78 -18.26 0.53 -15.80
C TYR A 78 -17.31 0.40 -14.61
N ILE A 79 -17.82 -0.10 -13.47
CA ILE A 79 -17.01 -0.30 -12.27
C ILE A 79 -15.88 -1.32 -12.52
N ASP A 80 -16.21 -2.47 -13.12
CA ASP A 80 -15.27 -3.58 -13.28
C ASP A 80 -14.28 -3.39 -14.43
N ASN A 81 -14.67 -2.69 -15.51
CA ASN A 81 -13.83 -2.53 -16.70
C ASN A 81 -13.18 -1.14 -16.80
N THR A 82 -13.82 -0.09 -16.28
CA THR A 82 -13.29 1.28 -16.35
C THR A 82 -12.59 1.66 -15.06
N LEU A 83 -13.17 1.38 -13.89
CA LEU A 83 -12.61 1.84 -12.61
C LEU A 83 -11.65 0.86 -11.96
N ALA A 84 -11.74 -0.43 -12.29
CA ALA A 84 -10.90 -1.44 -11.67
C ALA A 84 -9.39 -1.13 -11.82
N PRO A 85 -8.56 -1.48 -10.83
CA PRO A 85 -7.11 -1.32 -10.93
C PRO A 85 -6.56 -2.11 -12.12
N ASP A 86 -5.67 -1.50 -12.91
CA ASP A 86 -5.05 -2.17 -14.06
C ASP A 86 -3.98 -3.20 -13.65
N ILE A 87 -3.67 -3.30 -12.36
CA ILE A 87 -2.58 -4.11 -11.80
C ILE A 87 -3.16 -5.25 -10.96
N THR A 88 -2.68 -6.46 -11.21
CA THR A 88 -3.05 -7.66 -10.44
C THR A 88 -2.65 -7.55 -8.96
N GLY A 89 -3.47 -8.09 -8.06
CA GLY A 89 -3.20 -8.10 -6.62
C GLY A 89 -3.76 -6.91 -5.86
N TYR A 90 -4.35 -5.94 -6.58
CA TYR A 90 -5.15 -4.86 -6.02
C TYR A 90 -6.61 -5.08 -6.37
N SER A 91 -7.49 -4.82 -5.40
CA SER A 91 -8.93 -4.83 -5.59
C SER A 91 -9.49 -3.47 -5.21
N MET A 92 -10.62 -3.13 -5.81
CA MET A 92 -11.30 -1.87 -5.56
C MET A 92 -12.73 -2.12 -5.13
N ALA A 93 -13.21 -1.31 -4.19
CA ALA A 93 -14.60 -1.23 -3.81
C ALA A 93 -15.02 0.23 -3.71
N LEU A 94 -16.30 0.48 -3.97
CA LEU A 94 -16.90 1.79 -3.81
C LEU A 94 -17.75 1.81 -2.54
N ILE A 95 -17.63 2.87 -1.75
CA ILE A 95 -18.38 3.07 -0.51
C ILE A 95 -19.21 4.34 -0.65
N GLY A 96 -20.51 4.24 -0.36
CA GLY A 96 -21.45 5.36 -0.48
C GLY A 96 -22.06 5.54 -1.87
N THR A 97 -21.76 4.62 -2.81
CA THR A 97 -22.40 4.52 -4.13
C THR A 97 -22.53 3.05 -4.53
N ALA A 98 -23.43 2.76 -5.47
CA ALA A 98 -23.64 1.42 -6.02
C ALA A 98 -23.88 1.50 -7.53
N ALA A 99 -23.82 0.34 -8.21
CA ALA A 99 -24.17 0.26 -9.61
C ALA A 99 -25.57 0.83 -9.86
N ASN A 100 -25.70 1.62 -10.93
CA ASN A 100 -26.89 2.38 -11.34
C ASN A 100 -27.32 3.50 -10.38
N ALA A 101 -26.51 3.83 -9.37
CA ALA A 101 -26.80 4.85 -8.38
C ALA A 101 -25.64 5.84 -8.24
N PHE A 102 -25.22 6.43 -9.36
CA PHE A 102 -24.12 7.39 -9.38
C PHE A 102 -24.36 8.52 -8.37
N ASN A 103 -23.35 8.76 -7.54
CA ASN A 103 -23.32 9.83 -6.56
C ASN A 103 -22.11 10.71 -6.85
N ASN A 104 -22.27 12.01 -6.70
CA ASN A 104 -21.19 12.97 -6.86
C ASN A 104 -20.21 12.98 -5.69
N ASN A 105 -20.51 12.26 -4.62
CA ASN A 105 -19.62 12.05 -3.50
C ASN A 105 -19.63 10.58 -3.09
N PHE A 106 -18.49 9.92 -3.21
CA PHE A 106 -18.29 8.54 -2.76
C PHE A 106 -16.84 8.30 -2.42
N THR A 107 -16.57 7.22 -1.69
CA THR A 107 -15.22 6.82 -1.33
C THR A 107 -14.76 5.66 -2.20
N ILE A 108 -13.56 5.77 -2.75
CA ILE A 108 -12.85 4.69 -3.44
C ILE A 108 -11.96 4.00 -2.41
N ASN A 109 -12.26 2.73 -2.15
CA ASN A 109 -11.42 1.85 -1.36
C ASN A 109 -10.56 1.02 -2.32
N VAL A 110 -9.24 1.04 -2.12
CA VAL A 110 -8.32 0.13 -2.82
C VAL A 110 -7.61 -0.70 -1.78
N SER A 111 -7.67 -2.02 -1.92
CA SER A 111 -7.03 -2.96 -1.00
C SER A 111 -6.12 -3.93 -1.74
N TRP A 112 -5.11 -4.43 -1.03
CA TRP A 112 -4.19 -5.45 -1.53
C TRP A 112 -4.04 -6.56 -0.50
N THR A 113 -3.46 -7.67 -0.95
CA THR A 113 -3.16 -8.81 -0.07
C THR A 113 -1.67 -8.87 0.20
N ASP A 114 -1.29 -8.76 1.48
CA ASP A 114 0.05 -9.06 1.95
C ASP A 114 -0.02 -9.92 3.23
N GLU A 115 0.26 -11.21 3.08
CA GLU A 115 0.24 -12.18 4.19
C GLU A 115 1.39 -11.97 5.20
N ARG A 116 2.41 -11.19 4.85
CA ARG A 116 3.59 -10.91 5.71
C ARG A 116 3.28 -9.82 6.75
N ILE A 117 2.27 -9.01 6.46
CA ILE A 117 1.68 -8.02 7.36
C ILE A 117 0.23 -8.46 7.57
N ASN A 118 0.10 -9.69 8.03
CA ASN A 118 -1.14 -10.23 8.53
C ASN A 118 -1.48 -9.51 9.84
N ASN A 119 -2.59 -8.78 9.81
CA ASN A 119 -3.07 -8.00 10.95
C ASN A 119 -3.23 -8.93 12.17
N GLU A 120 -2.44 -8.72 13.22
CA GLU A 120 -2.65 -9.34 14.53
C GLU A 120 -4.04 -8.95 15.11
N ASN A 121 -4.70 -7.95 14.50
CA ASN A 121 -6.07 -7.53 14.75
C ASN A 121 -6.84 -7.37 13.43
N GLN A 122 -7.78 -8.27 13.13
CA GLN A 122 -8.66 -8.15 11.94
C GLN A 122 -9.55 -6.89 11.91
N ALA A 123 -9.60 -6.12 13.00
CA ALA A 123 -10.32 -4.85 13.09
C ALA A 123 -9.56 -3.66 12.46
N ILE A 124 -8.25 -3.80 12.20
CA ILE A 124 -7.44 -2.79 11.53
C ILE A 124 -6.93 -3.40 10.23
N ASN A 125 -7.57 -3.06 9.11
CA ASN A 125 -7.10 -3.45 7.79
C ASN A 125 -6.01 -2.48 7.36
N ASP A 126 -4.73 -2.83 7.56
CA ASP A 126 -3.59 -1.99 7.16
C ASP A 126 -3.35 -2.00 5.64
N ASN A 127 -3.82 -3.04 4.95
CA ASN A 127 -3.62 -3.25 3.51
C ASN A 127 -4.73 -2.62 2.65
N GLN A 128 -5.16 -1.41 3.00
CA GLN A 128 -6.14 -0.66 2.22
C GLN A 128 -5.95 0.85 2.35
N ILE A 129 -6.48 1.56 1.36
CA ILE A 129 -6.62 3.00 1.40
C ILE A 129 -8.05 3.41 1.06
N ASN A 130 -8.46 4.55 1.59
CA ASN A 130 -9.74 5.18 1.28
C ASN A 130 -9.50 6.60 0.79
N ILE A 131 -9.94 6.91 -0.41
CA ILE A 131 -9.95 8.27 -0.94
C ILE A 131 -11.39 8.72 -1.12
N ASN A 132 -11.74 9.85 -0.52
CA ASN A 132 -13.03 10.48 -0.79
C ASN A 132 -12.98 11.26 -2.10
N ALA A 133 -13.81 10.89 -3.06
CA ALA A 133 -13.96 11.57 -4.33
C ALA A 133 -15.22 12.44 -4.30
N ALA A 134 -15.08 13.71 -4.65
CA ALA A 134 -16.18 14.67 -4.71
C ALA A 134 -16.15 15.43 -6.03
N PHE A 135 -17.24 15.33 -6.79
CA PHE A 135 -17.44 15.92 -8.10
C PHE A 135 -18.45 17.07 -8.00
N PRO A 136 -18.19 18.24 -8.61
CA PRO A 136 -19.17 19.33 -8.66
C PRO A 136 -20.34 18.94 -9.58
N GLN A 137 -21.49 19.60 -9.39
CA GLN A 137 -22.59 19.51 -10.35
C GLN A 137 -22.19 20.23 -11.64
N LEU A 138 -22.22 19.52 -12.75
CA LEU A 138 -21.94 20.07 -14.08
C LEU A 138 -23.24 20.50 -14.77
N PRO A 139 -23.19 21.53 -15.64
CA PRO A 139 -24.37 21.99 -16.37
C PRO A 139 -24.94 20.91 -17.29
N SER A 140 -26.21 21.05 -17.67
CA SER A 140 -26.99 20.07 -18.45
C SER A 140 -26.57 19.91 -19.92
N THR A 141 -25.44 20.48 -20.34
CA THR A 141 -24.89 20.34 -21.69
C THR A 141 -23.43 19.91 -21.58
N CYS A 142 -23.16 18.63 -21.83
CA CYS A 142 -21.80 18.12 -21.97
C CYS A 142 -21.26 18.50 -23.35
N ASN A 143 -20.76 19.73 -23.50
CA ASN A 143 -19.92 20.04 -24.65
C ASN A 143 -18.54 19.46 -24.36
N ALA A 144 -18.27 18.26 -24.87
CA ALA A 144 -16.91 17.78 -24.99
C ALA A 144 -16.11 18.77 -25.85
N PRO A 145 -14.89 19.19 -25.45
CA PRO A 145 -13.99 19.91 -26.34
C PRO A 145 -13.54 19.06 -27.54
#